data_AF-D5BER8-F1
#
_entry.id   AF-D5BER8-F1
#
_cell.length_a   1.000
_cell.length_b   1.000
_cell.length_c   1.000
_cell.angle_alpha   90.00
_cell.angle_beta   90.00
_cell.angle_gamma   90.00
#
_symmetry.space_group_name_H-M   'P 1'
#
loop_
_entity.id
_entity.type
_entity.pdbx_description
1 polymer ?
#
loop_
_entity_poly.entity_id
_entity_poly.type
_entity_poly.pdbx_seq_one_letter_code
_entity_poly.pdbx_strand_id
1 'polypeptide(L)'
;MEVKFDSQSNKTTFVTYIGGDAYSAPLIFHEEKGSSTVSNYFYLHRDYLGSILSITDSNGNFKKKRHFDAWGKIVKLTDGNNNNLTSFNI
;
A
#
# COMPACT_ATOMS: atom_id res chain seq x y z
N MET A 1 -3.17 -13.35 5.21
CA MET A 1 -2.98 -12.28 6.20
C MET A 1 -1.49 -12.14 6.45
N GLU A 2 -1.02 -10.90 6.61
CA GLU A 2 0.34 -10.58 7.02
C GLU A 2 0.30 -9.81 8.35
N VAL A 3 1.27 -10.06 9.22
CA VAL A 3 1.44 -9.36 10.50
C VAL A 3 2.88 -8.90 10.61
N LYS A 4 3.07 -7.62 10.92
CA LYS A 4 4.38 -7.01 11.11
C LYS A 4 4.45 -6.35 12.47
N PHE A 5 5.53 -6.59 13.20
CA PHE A 5 5.86 -5.85 14.42
C PHE A 5 7.07 -4.95 14.15
N ASP A 6 6.94 -3.68 14.49
CA ASP A 6 8.05 -2.72 14.48
C ASP A 6 8.47 -2.42 15.92
N SER A 7 9.68 -2.85 16.28
CA SER A 7 10.25 -2.68 17.61
C SER A 7 10.69 -1.24 17.91
N GLN A 8 10.89 -0.40 16.89
CA GLN A 8 11.27 1.01 17.08
C GLN A 8 10.06 1.86 17.45
N SER A 9 8.94 1.64 16.76
CA SER A 9 7.69 2.37 17.02
C SER A 9 6.76 1.67 18.01
N ASN A 10 7.08 0.44 18.40
CA ASN A 10 6.25 -0.46 19.22
C ASN A 10 4.82 -0.61 18.66
N LYS A 11 4.73 -0.78 17.34
CA LYS A 11 3.47 -0.92 16.62
C LYS A 11 3.36 -2.29 15.96
N THR A 12 2.14 -2.81 15.93
CA THR A 12 1.81 -4.04 15.20
C THR A 12 0.87 -3.70 14.06
N THR A 13 1.28 -3.98 12.83
CA THR A 13 0.49 -3.81 11.62
C THR A 13 -0.11 -5.14 11.19
N PHE A 14 -1.40 -5.16 10.91
CA PHE A 14 -2.14 -6.27 10.34
C PHE A 14 -2.58 -5.91 8.92
N VAL A 15 -2.30 -6.79 7.96
CA VAL A 15 -2.76 -6.65 6.58
C VAL A 15 -3.59 -7.87 6.22
N THR A 16 -4.88 -7.64 5.99
CA THR A 16 -5.81 -8.67 5.54
C THR A 16 -6.09 -8.47 4.06
N TYR A 17 -5.76 -9.48 3.25
CA TYR A 17 -6.05 -9.52 1.82
C TYR A 17 -7.50 -9.93 1.58
N ILE A 18 -8.23 -9.15 0.81
CA ILE A 18 -9.65 -9.38 0.51
C ILE A 18 -9.79 -9.67 -0.99
N GLY A 19 -10.43 -10.79 -1.32
CA GLY A 19 -10.63 -11.20 -2.71
C GLY A 19 -9.39 -11.79 -3.38
N GLY A 20 -8.46 -12.34 -2.62
CA GLY A 20 -7.25 -12.98 -3.13
C GLY A 20 -6.21 -13.22 -2.03
N ASP A 21 -4.95 -13.26 -2.43
CA ASP A 21 -3.78 -13.38 -1.55
C ASP A 21 -2.87 -12.14 -1.64
N ALA A 22 -1.66 -12.23 -1.08
CA ALA A 22 -0.68 -11.14 -1.09
C ALA A 22 -0.33 -10.62 -2.50
N TYR A 23 -0.45 -11.47 -3.51
CA TYR A 23 -0.05 -11.16 -4.88
C TYR A 23 -1.24 -10.75 -5.76
N SER A 24 -2.45 -11.24 -5.43
CA SER A 24 -3.64 -11.09 -6.29
C SER A 24 -4.75 -10.19 -5.72
N ALA A 25 -4.80 -9.97 -4.40
CA ALA A 25 -5.97 -9.33 -3.78
C ALA A 25 -6.16 -7.87 -4.23
N PRO A 26 -7.32 -7.48 -4.78
CA PRO A 26 -7.57 -6.10 -5.22
C PRO A 26 -7.75 -5.11 -4.06
N LEU A 27 -8.01 -5.62 -2.86
CA LEU A 27 -8.32 -4.83 -1.66
C LEU A 27 -7.55 -5.39 -0.47
N ILE A 28 -7.04 -4.49 0.36
CA ILE A 28 -6.52 -4.84 1.68
C ILE A 28 -7.24 -4.05 2.75
N PHE A 29 -7.43 -4.70 3.89
CA PHE A 29 -7.74 -4.04 5.15
C PHE A 29 -6.46 -3.94 5.96
N HIS A 30 -6.06 -2.71 6.27
CA HIS A 30 -4.83 -2.38 6.98
C HIS A 30 -5.20 -1.85 8.36
N GLU A 31 -4.65 -2.47 9.40
CA GLU A 31 -4.80 -2.00 10.78
C GLU A 31 -3.43 -1.82 11.43
N GLU A 32 -3.19 -0.66 12.02
CA GLU A 32 -2.01 -0.39 12.82
C GLU A 32 -2.44 -0.25 14.29
N LYS A 33 -1.88 -1.09 15.16
CA LYS A 33 -2.11 -1.08 16.61
C LYS A 33 -0.88 -0.53 17.33
N GLY A 34 -1.08 0.54 18.09
CA GLY A 34 -0.08 1.13 18.99
C GLY A 34 -0.80 1.84 20.14
N SER A 35 -0.41 3.09 20.44
CA SER A 35 -1.12 3.94 21.40
C SER A 35 -2.59 4.22 20.99
N SER A 36 -2.80 4.39 19.68
CA SER A 36 -4.12 4.45 19.05
C SER A 36 -4.20 3.39 17.97
N THR A 37 -5.40 2.88 17.69
CA THR A 37 -5.63 1.98 16.56
C THR A 37 -6.12 2.79 15.36
N VAL A 38 -5.45 2.65 14.22
CA VAL A 38 -5.87 3.25 12.95
C VAL A 38 -6.13 2.12 11.96
N SER A 39 -7.31 2.13 11.33
CA SER A 39 -7.68 1.13 10.32
C SER A 39 -8.20 1.79 9.05
N ASN A 40 -7.81 1.25 7.90
CA ASN A 40 -8.18 1.77 6.59
C ASN A 40 -8.34 0.64 5.56
N TYR A 41 -9.22 0.86 4.59
CA TYR A 41 -9.28 0.05 3.37
C TYR A 41 -8.43 0.69 2.28
N PHE A 42 -7.57 -0.11 1.65
CA PHE A 42 -6.76 0.31 0.52
C PHE A 42 -6.97 -0.59 -0.70
N TYR A 43 -7.19 0.05 -1.84
CA TYR A 43 -7.43 -0.61 -3.11
C TYR A 43 -6.13 -0.65 -3.91
N LEU A 44 -5.74 -1.84 -4.36
CA LEU A 44 -4.48 -2.10 -5.02
C LEU A 44 -4.71 -2.19 -6.53
N HIS A 45 -4.26 -1.17 -7.26
CA HIS A 45 -4.33 -1.12 -8.72
C HIS A 45 -3.05 -1.70 -9.31
N ARG A 46 -3.18 -2.83 -10.01
CA ARG A 46 -2.05 -3.56 -10.57
C ARG A 46 -2.01 -3.47 -12.10
N ASP A 47 -0.81 -3.65 -12.65
CA ASP A 47 -0.67 -3.98 -14.07
C ASP A 47 -0.98 -5.47 -14.35
N TYR A 48 -0.87 -5.85 -15.62
CA TYR A 48 -1.11 -7.23 -16.06
C TYR A 48 -0.14 -8.26 -15.44
N LEU A 49 1.07 -7.83 -15.09
CA LEU A 49 2.09 -8.69 -14.49
C LEU A 49 1.98 -8.76 -12.95
N GLY A 50 1.03 -8.04 -12.36
CA GLY A 50 0.77 -8.03 -10.92
C GLY A 50 1.51 -6.94 -10.13
N SER A 51 2.24 -6.04 -10.80
CA SER A 51 2.94 -4.93 -10.14
C SER A 51 1.94 -3.89 -9.66
N ILE A 52 2.02 -3.48 -8.39
CA ILE A 52 1.14 -2.45 -7.84
C ILE A 52 1.58 -1.06 -8.35
N LEU A 53 0.79 -0.51 -9.27
CA LEU A 53 1.00 0.80 -9.87
C LEU A 53 0.45 1.94 -9.00
N SER A 54 -0.70 1.74 -8.36
CA SER A 54 -1.26 2.78 -7.49
C SER A 54 -2.10 2.19 -6.37
N ILE A 55 -2.30 3.01 -5.33
CA ILE A 55 -3.08 2.64 -4.15
C ILE A 55 -4.00 3.80 -3.82
N THR A 56 -5.29 3.50 -3.67
CA THR A 56 -6.33 4.48 -3.31
C THR A 56 -6.98 4.13 -1.97
N ASP A 57 -7.47 5.15 -1.26
CA ASP A 57 -8.34 4.93 -0.10
C ASP A 57 -9.80 4.65 -0.50
N SER A 58 -10.66 4.45 0.50
CA SER A 58 -12.11 4.24 0.35
C SER A 58 -12.84 5.37 -0.35
N ASN A 59 -12.25 6.57 -0.41
CA ASN A 59 -12.83 7.72 -1.09
C ASN A 59 -12.29 7.88 -2.52
N GLY A 60 -11.47 6.93 -3.00
CA GLY A 60 -10.84 6.98 -4.31
C GLY A 60 -9.65 7.94 -4.40
N ASN A 61 -9.18 8.50 -3.28
CA ASN A 61 -8.01 9.36 -3.30
C ASN A 61 -6.75 8.53 -3.43
N PHE A 62 -5.90 8.89 -4.38
CA PHE A 62 -4.58 8.29 -4.54
C PHE A 62 -3.71 8.58 -3.31
N LYS A 63 -3.39 7.54 -2.55
CA LYS A 63 -2.33 7.60 -1.55
C LYS A 63 -0.98 7.58 -2.23
N LYS A 64 -0.85 6.76 -3.29
CA LYS A 64 0.41 6.61 -4.05
C LYS A 64 0.19 6.23 -5.50
N LYS A 65 1.14 6.66 -6.32
CA LYS A 65 1.33 6.28 -7.72
C LYS A 65 2.79 5.95 -7.97
N ARG A 66 3.02 4.89 -8.73
CA ARG A 66 4.34 4.40 -9.13
C ARG A 66 4.39 4.18 -10.62
N HIS A 67 5.57 4.40 -11.18
CA HIS A 67 5.89 3.99 -12.54
C HIS A 67 7.19 3.20 -12.53
N PHE A 68 7.22 2.14 -13.32
CA PHE A 68 8.36 1.24 -13.45
C PHE A 68 8.95 1.35 -14.85
N ASP A 69 10.27 1.18 -14.98
CA ASP A 69 10.89 0.93 -16.27
C ASP A 69 10.67 -0.52 -16.73
N ALA A 70 11.18 -0.85 -17.92
CA ALA A 70 11.08 -2.18 -18.51
C ALA A 70 11.77 -3.29 -17.68
N TRP A 71 12.61 -2.93 -16.70
CA TRP A 71 13.31 -3.88 -15.82
C TRP A 71 12.70 -3.92 -14.41
N GLY A 72 11.55 -3.28 -14.20
CA GLY A 72 10.85 -3.30 -12.92
C GLY A 72 11.42 -2.33 -11.88
N LYS A 73 12.31 -1.41 -12.26
CA LYS A 73 12.82 -0.38 -11.34
C LYS A 73 11.84 0.79 -11.27
N ILE A 74 11.58 1.28 -10.07
CA ILE A 74 10.74 2.48 -9.87
C ILE A 74 11.47 3.70 -10.46
N VAL A 75 10.86 4.33 -11.47
CA VAL A 75 11.35 5.58 -12.07
C VAL A 75 10.62 6.81 -11.56
N LYS A 76 9.39 6.63 -11.06
CA LYS A 76 8.59 7.71 -10.48
C LYS A 76 7.76 7.19 -9.32
N LEU A 77 7.76 7.92 -8.22
CA LEU A 77 6.94 7.67 -7.04
C LEU A 77 6.33 8.99 -6.60
N THR A 78 5.00 9.10 -6.65
CA THR A 78 4.29 10.33 -6.25
C THR A 78 3.07 10.06 -5.39
N ASP A 79 2.59 11.10 -4.70
CA ASP A 79 1.26 11.12 -4.08
C ASP A 79 0.14 11.37 -5.13
N GLY A 80 -1.10 11.50 -4.66
CA GLY A 80 -2.24 11.86 -5.50
C GLY A 80 -2.10 13.20 -6.22
N ASN A 81 -1.44 14.17 -5.58
CA ASN A 81 -1.21 15.52 -6.08
C ASN A 81 0.04 15.65 -6.98
N ASN A 82 0.68 14.52 -7.33
CA ASN A 82 1.91 14.43 -8.13
C ASN A 82 3.18 14.97 -7.45
N ASN A 83 3.19 15.14 -6.13
CA ASN A 83 4.41 15.44 -5.39
C ASN A 83 5.29 14.19 -5.33
N ASN A 84 6.60 14.33 -5.55
CA ASN A 84 7.54 13.22 -5.44
C ASN A 84 7.67 12.75 -3.99
N LEU A 85 7.61 11.43 -3.78
CA LEU A 85 7.82 10.81 -2.48
C LEU A 85 9.19 10.13 -2.44
N THR A 86 9.87 10.21 -1.30
CA THR A 86 11.19 9.58 -1.09
C THR A 86 11.10 8.17 -0.53
N SER A 87 9.96 7.79 0.06
CA SER A 87 9.78 6.48 0.69
C SER A 87 8.35 5.96 0.58
N PHE A 88 8.18 4.66 0.84
CA PHE A 88 6.89 3.99 0.86
C PHE A 88 6.45 3.67 2.29
N ASN A 89 5.68 4.56 2.91
CA ASN A 89 4.89 4.26 4.11
C ASN A 89 3.39 4.43 3.84
N ILE A 90 2.62 3.36 3.99
CA ILE A 90 1.14 3.41 3.99
C ILE A 90 0.70 3.02 5.38
#